data_AF-A0A0H5R1U5-F1
#
_entry.id   AF-A0A0H5R1U5-F1
#
_cell.length_a   1.000
_cell.length_b   1.000
_cell.length_c   1.000
_cell.angle_alpha   90.00
_cell.angle_beta   90.00
_cell.angle_gamma   90.00
#
_symmetry.space_group_name_H-M   'P 1'
#
loop_
_entity.id
_entity.type
_entity.pdbx_description
1 polymer ?
#
loop_
_entity_poly.entity_id
_entity_poly.type
_entity_poly.pdbx_seq_one_letter_code
_entity_poly.pdbx_strand_id
1 'polypeptide(L)'
;MAKDGDAFGLFDATPYPELLAAASLFEVKCAASRAAYCQCKQQTPAPGECASLGKELVDDHKKQLDAMKSSSCSTKYDELVQCLTSSQFKFSPCMKLQKLFRDCITELN
;
A
#
# COMPACT_ATOMS: atom_id res chain seq x y z
N MET A 1 -2.05 -11.47 -24.50
CA MET A 1 -1.09 -10.50 -23.95
C MET A 1 -1.47 -10.26 -22.51
N ALA A 2 -0.83 -10.94 -21.57
CA ALA A 2 -1.07 -10.71 -20.14
C ALA A 2 -0.53 -9.31 -19.81
N LYS A 3 -1.39 -8.42 -19.32
CA LYS A 3 -0.96 -7.11 -18.85
C LYS A 3 -0.27 -7.34 -17.52
N ASP A 4 0.91 -6.76 -17.30
CA ASP A 4 1.63 -6.86 -16.02
C ASP A 4 0.79 -6.43 -14.79
N GLY A 5 -0.36 -5.77 -14.99
CA GLY A 5 -1.30 -5.43 -13.92
C GLY A 5 -2.16 -6.59 -13.41
N ASP A 6 -2.40 -7.63 -14.23
CA ASP A 6 -3.22 -8.80 -13.85
C ASP A 6 -2.46 -9.79 -12.94
N ALA A 7 -1.13 -9.69 -12.86
CA ALA A 7 -0.29 -10.69 -12.22
C ALA A 7 -0.20 -10.58 -10.69
N PHE A 8 -0.72 -9.49 -10.09
CA PHE A 8 -0.35 -9.13 -8.72
C PHE A 8 -1.51 -9.09 -7.72
N GLY A 9 -2.77 -9.26 -8.13
CA GLY A 9 -3.94 -9.60 -7.27
C GLY A 9 -4.25 -8.72 -6.05
N LEU A 10 -3.42 -7.74 -5.70
CA LEU A 10 -3.63 -6.80 -4.61
C LEU A 10 -4.70 -5.76 -5.00
N PHE A 11 -4.69 -5.33 -6.27
CA PHE A 11 -5.62 -4.37 -6.83
C PHE A 11 -7.02 -4.94 -7.09
N ASP A 12 -7.14 -6.25 -7.28
CA ASP A 12 -8.44 -6.93 -7.44
C ASP A 12 -9.12 -7.21 -6.10
N ALA A 13 -8.34 -7.36 -5.02
CA ALA A 13 -8.83 -7.72 -3.68
C ALA A 13 -9.00 -6.52 -2.72
N THR A 14 -8.30 -5.41 -2.96
CA THR A 14 -8.30 -4.25 -2.05
C THR A 14 -8.95 -3.03 -2.73
N PRO A 15 -10.04 -2.48 -2.19
CA PRO A 15 -10.67 -1.28 -2.75
C PRO A 15 -9.68 -0.13 -2.90
N TYR A 16 -9.82 0.67 -3.97
CA TYR A 16 -8.96 1.82 -4.22
C TYR A 16 -8.77 2.78 -3.03
N PRO A 17 -9.81 3.19 -2.26
CA PRO A 17 -9.61 4.05 -1.09
C PRO A 17 -8.80 3.41 0.03
N GLU A 18 -8.88 2.08 0.18
CA GLU A 18 -8.07 1.32 1.14
C GLU A 18 -6.60 1.34 0.74
N LEU A 19 -6.29 1.10 -0.54
CA LEU A 19 -4.92 1.21 -1.07
C LEU A 19 -4.36 2.62 -0.90
N LEU A 20 -5.19 3.63 -1.13
CA LEU A 20 -4.82 5.03 -1.02
C LEU A 20 -4.52 5.43 0.43
N ALA A 21 -5.33 4.96 1.39
CA ALA A 21 -5.08 5.14 2.82
C ALA A 21 -3.83 4.40 3.30
N ALA A 22 -3.64 3.16 2.83
CA ALA A 22 -2.51 2.30 3.19
C ALA A 22 -1.17 2.74 2.57
N ALA A 23 -1.16 3.71 1.65
CA ALA A 23 0.07 4.17 0.99
C ALA A 23 1.18 4.55 1.99
N SER A 24 0.84 5.24 3.08
CA SER A 24 1.83 5.62 4.11
C SER A 24 2.36 4.40 4.87
N LEU A 25 1.53 3.37 5.08
CA LEU A 25 1.94 2.10 5.69
C LEU A 25 2.98 1.39 4.82
N PHE A 26 2.69 1.26 3.53
CA PHE A 26 3.60 0.59 2.59
C PHE A 26 4.92 1.34 2.44
N GLU A 27 4.90 2.67 2.43
CA GLU A 27 6.13 3.47 2.41
C GLU A 27 7.03 3.24 3.63
N VAL A 28 6.44 3.06 4.81
CA VAL A 28 7.19 2.87 6.06
C VAL A 28 7.63 1.42 6.24
N LYS A 29 6.73 0.46 5.99
CA LYS A 29 6.94 -0.95 6.35
C LYS A 29 7.40 -1.83 5.19
N CYS A 30 7.11 -1.47 3.94
CA CYS A 30 7.42 -2.26 2.74
C CYS A 30 8.53 -1.63 1.88
N ALA A 31 9.35 -0.74 2.47
CA ALA A 31 10.35 0.03 1.72
C ALA A 31 11.38 -0.87 1.00
N ALA A 32 11.81 -1.96 1.64
CA ALA A 32 12.82 -2.86 1.11
C ALA A 32 12.32 -3.69 -0.09
N SER A 33 11.16 -4.36 0.06
CA SER A 33 10.52 -5.14 -1.01
C SER A 33 10.18 -4.25 -2.20
N ARG A 34 9.69 -3.03 -1.93
CA ARG A 34 9.43 -2.03 -2.98
C ARG A 34 10.71 -1.60 -3.70
N ALA A 35 11.78 -1.33 -2.97
CA ALA A 35 13.07 -0.94 -3.57
C ALA A 35 13.61 -2.04 -4.48
N ALA A 36 13.57 -3.31 -4.05
CA ALA A 36 14.01 -4.44 -4.86
C ALA A 36 13.21 -4.57 -6.16
N TYR A 37 11.87 -4.50 -6.09
CA TYR A 37 11.03 -4.55 -7.28
C TYR A 37 11.28 -3.36 -8.22
N CYS A 38 11.38 -2.14 -7.69
CA CYS A 38 11.65 -0.95 -8.49
C CYS A 38 13.03 -1.00 -9.15
N GLN A 39 14.07 -1.45 -8.45
CA GLN A 39 15.41 -1.61 -9.00
C GLN A 39 15.42 -2.62 -10.16
N CYS A 40 14.74 -3.75 -9.99
CA CYS A 40 14.58 -4.73 -11.07
C CYS A 40 13.88 -4.09 -12.28
N LYS A 41 12.75 -3.40 -12.09
CA LYS A 41 12.03 -2.74 -13.20
C LYS A 41 12.83 -1.63 -13.88
N GLN A 42 13.73 -0.95 -13.17
CA GLN A 42 14.65 0.04 -13.76
C GLN A 42 15.73 -0.62 -14.63
N GLN A 43 16.23 -1.80 -14.23
CA GLN A 43 17.28 -2.52 -14.96
C GLN A 43 16.73 -3.36 -16.12
N THR A 44 15.54 -3.93 -15.95
CA THR A 44 14.88 -4.80 -16.93
C THR A 44 13.46 -4.31 -17.20
N PRO A 45 13.22 -3.62 -18.33
CA PRO A 45 11.88 -3.15 -18.69
C PRO A 45 10.97 -4.28 -19.20
N ALA A 46 11.50 -5.49 -19.38
CA ALA A 46 10.74 -6.62 -19.90
C ALA A 46 9.60 -7.04 -18.93
N PRO A 47 8.39 -7.26 -19.46
CA PRO A 47 7.27 -7.78 -18.68
C PRO A 47 7.55 -9.24 -18.29
N GLY A 48 7.56 -9.53 -16.99
CA GLY A 48 7.80 -10.88 -16.45
C GLY A 48 9.13 -11.09 -15.69
N GLU A 49 10.21 -10.38 -16.02
CA GLU A 49 11.53 -10.58 -15.37
C GLU A 49 11.51 -10.31 -13.86
N CYS A 50 10.71 -9.32 -13.45
CA CYS A 50 10.55 -8.93 -12.04
C CYS A 50 9.31 -9.55 -11.39
N ALA A 51 8.69 -10.58 -11.98
CA ALA A 51 7.42 -11.13 -11.48
C ALA A 51 7.54 -11.74 -10.07
N SER A 52 8.67 -12.38 -9.75
CA SER A 52 8.96 -12.91 -8.42
C SER A 52 8.99 -11.80 -7.36
N LEU A 53 9.72 -10.71 -7.63
CA LEU A 53 9.81 -9.54 -6.75
C LEU A 53 8.47 -8.79 -6.63
N GLY A 54 7.69 -8.75 -7.71
CA GLY A 54 6.34 -8.17 -7.67
C GLY A 54 5.40 -8.98 -6.77
N LYS A 55 5.50 -10.31 -6.80
CA LYS A 55 4.75 -11.19 -5.90
C LYS A 55 5.19 -10.99 -4.44
N GLU A 56 6.50 -10.93 -4.20
CA GLU A 56 7.04 -10.66 -2.86
C GLU A 56 6.53 -9.32 -2.31
N LEU A 57 6.54 -8.26 -3.12
CA LEU A 57 6.00 -6.95 -2.75
C LEU A 57 4.52 -7.02 -2.38
N VAL A 58 3.71 -7.75 -3.15
CA VAL A 58 2.29 -7.95 -2.87
C VAL A 58 2.07 -8.70 -1.56
N ASP A 59 2.81 -9.78 -1.34
CA ASP A 59 2.69 -10.61 -0.13
C ASP A 59 3.12 -9.80 1.11
N ASP A 60 4.15 -8.96 1.00
CA ASP A 60 4.57 -8.03 2.04
C ASP A 60 3.49 -6.97 2.31
N HIS A 61 2.91 -6.34 1.27
CA HIS A 61 1.79 -5.40 1.43
C HIS A 61 0.62 -6.03 2.17
N LYS A 62 0.19 -7.24 1.80
CA LYS A 62 -0.91 -7.96 2.48
C LYS A 62 -0.58 -8.20 3.95
N LYS A 63 0.60 -8.72 4.22
CA LYS A 63 1.06 -8.98 5.59
C LYS A 63 1.04 -7.73 6.46
N GLN A 64 1.54 -6.59 5.95
CA GLN A 64 1.54 -5.34 6.71
C GLN A 64 0.12 -4.78 6.88
N LEU A 65 -0.74 -4.92 5.87
CA LEU A 65 -2.13 -4.48 5.96
C LEU A 65 -2.90 -5.27 7.03
N ASP A 66 -2.74 -6.59 7.06
CA ASP A 66 -3.37 -7.47 8.06
C ASP A 66 -2.87 -7.18 9.48
N ALA A 67 -1.55 -6.94 9.62
CA ALA A 67 -0.95 -6.53 10.89
C ALA A 67 -1.50 -5.17 11.36
N MET A 68 -1.62 -4.20 10.45
CA MET A 68 -2.19 -2.88 10.75
C MET A 68 -3.68 -2.97 11.14
N LYS A 69 -4.48 -3.78 10.42
CA LYS A 69 -5.90 -4.01 10.75
C LYS A 69 -6.09 -4.62 12.15
N SER A 70 -5.10 -5.36 12.64
CA SER A 70 -5.08 -5.94 13.99
C SER A 70 -4.47 -5.03 15.05
N SER A 71 -3.97 -3.84 14.66
CA SER A 71 -3.26 -2.91 15.55
C SER A 71 -4.17 -1.81 16.11
N SER A 72 -3.64 -1.02 17.03
CA SER A 72 -4.26 0.22 17.54
C SER A 72 -4.45 1.29 16.46
N CYS A 73 -3.75 1.21 15.32
CA CYS A 73 -3.86 2.17 14.23
C CYS A 73 -5.02 1.88 13.26
N SER A 74 -5.69 0.73 13.39
CA SER A 74 -6.83 0.33 12.56
C SER A 74 -7.94 1.39 12.52
N THR A 75 -8.30 1.97 13.66
CA THR A 75 -9.32 3.04 13.72
C THR A 75 -8.91 4.28 12.92
N LYS A 76 -7.64 4.67 12.97
CA LYS A 76 -7.13 5.83 12.21
C LYS A 76 -7.08 5.54 10.72
N TYR A 77 -6.80 4.29 10.35
CA TYR A 77 -6.90 3.82 8.97
C TYR A 77 -8.35 3.90 8.46
N ASP A 78 -9.33 3.38 9.20
CA ASP A 78 -10.74 3.41 8.79
C ASP A 78 -11.28 4.84 8.66
N GLU A 79 -10.94 5.73 9.61
CA GLU A 79 -11.26 7.17 9.53
C GLU A 79 -10.69 7.81 8.26
N LEU A 80 -9.46 7.45 7.88
CA LEU A 80 -8.81 7.95 6.67
C LEU A 80 -9.48 7.39 5.40
N VAL A 81 -9.79 6.09 5.35
CA VAL A 81 -10.52 5.46 4.24
C VAL A 81 -11.87 6.13 4.04
N GLN A 82 -12.61 6.37 5.13
CA GLN A 82 -13.90 7.06 5.08
C GLN A 82 -13.75 8.50 4.57
N CYS A 83 -12.76 9.25 5.08
CA CYS A 83 -12.50 10.61 4.63
C CYS A 83 -12.19 10.65 3.12
N LEU A 84 -11.32 9.76 2.64
CA LEU A 84 -10.95 9.67 1.23
C LEU A 84 -12.18 9.31 0.37
N THR A 85 -13.01 8.39 0.82
CA THR A 85 -14.25 8.01 0.14
C THR A 85 -15.22 9.19 0.04
N SER A 86 -15.48 9.87 1.14
CA SER A 86 -16.37 11.06 1.18
C SER A 86 -15.83 12.24 0.38
N SER A 87 -14.52 12.35 0.26
CA SER A 87 -13.84 13.45 -0.45
C SER A 87 -13.60 13.16 -1.94
N GLN A 88 -14.20 12.10 -2.50
CA GLN A 88 -13.94 11.66 -3.88
C GLN A 88 -12.44 11.44 -4.15
N PHE A 89 -11.75 10.81 -3.19
CA PHE A 89 -10.33 10.46 -3.23
C PHE A 89 -9.36 11.66 -3.25
N LYS A 90 -9.83 12.87 -2.92
CA LYS A 90 -8.96 14.04 -2.73
C LYS A 90 -8.24 13.96 -1.38
N PHE A 91 -6.91 14.06 -1.40
CA PHE A 91 -6.09 14.02 -0.18
C PHE A 91 -6.13 15.30 0.65
N SER A 92 -6.23 16.48 0.02
CA SER A 92 -6.21 17.77 0.74
C SER A 92 -7.10 17.83 1.98
N PRO A 93 -8.39 17.42 1.94
CA PRO A 93 -9.25 17.42 3.14
C PRO A 93 -8.85 16.37 4.19
N CYS A 94 -8.15 15.31 3.79
CA CYS A 94 -7.81 14.18 4.65
C CYS A 94 -6.35 14.21 5.15
N MET A 95 -5.54 15.21 4.77
CA MET A 95 -4.10 15.26 5.12
C MET A 95 -3.85 15.18 6.63
N LYS A 96 -4.73 15.79 7.45
CA LYS A 96 -4.58 15.72 8.91
C LYS A 96 -4.72 14.29 9.42
N LEU A 97 -5.71 13.55 8.93
CA LEU A 97 -5.92 12.13 9.26
C LEU A 97 -4.78 11.27 8.72
N GLN A 98 -4.31 11.55 7.51
CA GLN A 98 -3.16 10.87 6.92
C GLN A 98 -1.90 11.04 7.78
N LYS A 99 -1.64 12.25 8.29
CA LYS A 99 -0.54 12.49 9.21
C LYS A 99 -0.69 11.70 10.51
N LEU A 100 -1.87 11.75 11.15
CA LEU A 100 -2.12 10.99 12.38
C LEU A 100 -1.97 9.48 12.17
N PHE A 101 -2.44 8.96 11.03
CA PHE A 101 -2.24 7.57 10.68
C PHE A 101 -0.75 7.23 10.48
N ARG A 102 0.00 8.09 9.76
CA ARG A 102 1.45 7.94 9.57
C ARG A 102 2.23 7.94 10.89
N ASP A 103 1.89 8.86 11.80
CA ASP A 103 2.54 8.94 13.11
C ASP A 103 2.29 7.63 13.89
N CYS A 104 1.05 7.14 13.89
CA CYS A 104 0.67 5.88 14.55
C CYS A 104 1.44 4.66 14.01
N ILE A 105 1.55 4.49 12.68
CA ILE A 105 2.27 3.35 12.08
C ILE A 105 3.79 3.39 12.32
N THR A 106 4.34 4.58 12.56
CA THR A 106 5.77 4.77 12.85
C THR A 106 6.08 4.32 14.28
N GLU A 107 5.10 4.42 15.19
CA GLU A 107 5.21 3.96 16.58
C GLU A 107 4.94 2.46 16.74
N LEU A 108 4.25 1.81 15.79
CA LEU A 108 4.11 0.35 15.72
C LEU A 108 5.43 -0.30 15.31
N ASN A 109 6.44 -0.35 16.18
CA ASN A 109 7.67 -1.11 15.93
C ASN A 109 7.44 -2.62 16.03
#